data_AF-P91230-F1
#
_entry.id   AF-P91230-F1
#
_cell.length_a   1.000
_cell.length_b   1.000
_cell.length_c   1.000
_cell.angle_alpha   90.00
_cell.angle_beta   90.00
_cell.angle_gamma   90.00
#
_symmetry.space_group_name_H-M   'P 1'
#
loop_
_entity.id
_entity.type
_entity.pdbx_description
1 polymer ?
#
loop_
_entity_poly.entity_id
_entity_poly.type
_entity_poly.pdbx_seq_one_letter_code
_entity_poly.pdbx_strand_id
1 'polypeptide(L)'
;MLKPTLTFYLTLLYTLSPVSSQNSTEPCDSDKCLLMVAELGPIISKHEHVKPKAETLKKMNDLCTDIKTCFKAATCKKGAHTYESMRDACDGLELMTGNVQPCMTKFYLAVYNEKYNCTGERDYLTDDLPARRVSYTSGRFCFFQVIGKECSEETVAILSSNFNYDNLINVLTTVPGGFQDNCNRLHHAFNKLQCEALESGIVAKEREINWVDVQSNDTNLVEFLQLFEDAEKCISKSCSYNDLERLIFQSKKDWFELYSTEFFICKRKMMLDKPTAKKFPCIGDHNIAGSKKEETCERHTKLKECTRTVMEASCGKKAVENYEKTAETIKKHFGC
;
A
#
# COMPACT_ATOMS: atom_id res chain seq x y z
N MET A 1 -1.87 2.49 -12.64
CA MET A 1 -2.28 2.14 -11.26
C MET A 1 -3.48 3.00 -10.90
N LEU A 2 -4.69 2.42 -10.79
CA LEU A 2 -5.79 3.12 -10.13
C LEU A 2 -5.38 3.32 -8.66
N LYS A 3 -5.52 4.55 -8.12
CA LYS A 3 -5.10 4.88 -6.75
C LYS A 3 -5.90 4.06 -5.72
N PRO A 4 -5.26 3.45 -4.71
CA PRO A 4 -5.92 2.60 -3.69
C PRO A 4 -6.95 3.32 -2.80
N THR A 5 -6.90 4.66 -2.67
CA THR A 5 -7.89 5.39 -1.87
C THR A 5 -9.30 5.32 -2.48
N LEU A 6 -9.40 5.24 -3.82
CA LEU A 6 -10.68 5.00 -4.49
C LEU A 6 -11.22 3.60 -4.17
N THR A 7 -10.31 2.64 -3.93
CA THR A 7 -10.66 1.26 -3.64
C THR A 7 -11.33 1.16 -2.27
N PHE A 8 -10.94 1.93 -1.25
CA PHE A 8 -11.51 1.79 0.11
C PHE A 8 -13.01 2.16 0.19
N TYR A 9 -13.44 3.22 -0.51
CA TYR A 9 -14.86 3.64 -0.53
C TYR A 9 -15.69 2.81 -1.51
N LEU A 10 -15.13 2.38 -2.64
CA LEU A 10 -15.80 1.42 -3.52
C LEU A 10 -15.85 0.03 -2.88
N THR A 11 -14.88 -0.38 -2.06
CA THR A 11 -14.98 -1.62 -1.29
C THR A 11 -16.05 -1.55 -0.22
N LEU A 12 -16.38 -0.38 0.33
CA LEU A 12 -17.58 -0.27 1.16
C LEU A 12 -18.88 -0.62 0.40
N LEU A 13 -18.87 -0.49 -0.94
CA LEU A 13 -19.94 -0.92 -1.83
C LEU A 13 -19.70 -2.34 -2.44
N TYR A 14 -18.46 -2.83 -2.50
CA TYR A 14 -18.07 -4.05 -3.23
C TYR A 14 -17.40 -5.17 -2.41
N THR A 15 -17.04 -5.01 -1.14
CA THR A 15 -16.60 -6.13 -0.26
C THR A 15 -17.78 -6.94 0.29
N LEU A 16 -18.95 -6.82 -0.33
CA LEU A 16 -19.94 -7.90 -0.33
C LEU A 16 -19.48 -9.00 -1.30
N SER A 17 -18.28 -9.55 -1.10
CA SER A 17 -17.92 -10.84 -1.69
C SER A 17 -18.70 -11.92 -0.91
N PRO A 18 -19.35 -12.88 -1.60
CA PRO A 18 -20.17 -13.87 -0.94
C PRO A 18 -19.27 -14.88 -0.22
N VAL A 19 -19.07 -14.68 1.08
CA VAL A 19 -18.55 -15.72 1.96
C VAL A 19 -19.56 -16.87 1.94
N SER A 20 -19.04 -18.02 1.51
CA SER A 20 -19.64 -19.35 1.53
C SER A 20 -20.57 -19.57 2.72
N SER A 21 -21.79 -20.01 2.40
CA SER A 21 -22.64 -20.92 3.19
C SER A 21 -22.97 -20.50 4.63
N GLN A 22 -24.08 -19.80 4.82
CA GLN A 22 -25.27 -20.35 5.51
C GLN A 22 -26.43 -19.34 5.49
N ASN A 23 -27.51 -19.76 4.81
CA ASN A 23 -28.93 -19.49 5.07
C ASN A 23 -29.47 -18.05 5.05
N SER A 24 -30.39 -17.85 4.08
CA SER A 24 -31.43 -16.81 3.99
C SER A 24 -30.95 -15.36 4.09
N THR A 25 -31.03 -14.63 2.97
CA THR A 25 -31.17 -13.17 2.96
C THR A 25 -32.48 -12.80 3.67
N GLU A 26 -32.47 -12.90 5.00
CA GLU A 26 -33.48 -12.25 5.81
C GLU A 26 -33.29 -10.74 5.61
N PRO A 27 -34.30 -10.02 5.10
CA PRO A 27 -34.17 -8.59 4.85
C PRO A 27 -33.78 -7.90 6.17
N CYS A 28 -32.65 -7.19 6.14
CA CYS A 28 -32.11 -6.51 7.31
C CYS A 28 -32.74 -5.12 7.37
N ASP A 29 -33.36 -4.78 8.50
CA ASP A 29 -34.05 -3.50 8.72
C ASP A 29 -33.13 -2.27 8.50
N SER A 30 -31.82 -2.47 8.54
CA SER A 30 -30.80 -1.46 8.25
C SER A 30 -30.52 -1.19 6.77
N ASP A 31 -31.01 -2.01 5.84
CA ASP A 31 -30.67 -1.84 4.41
C ASP A 31 -31.15 -0.47 3.87
N LYS A 32 -32.24 0.08 4.43
CA LYS A 32 -32.71 1.45 4.14
C LYS A 32 -31.69 2.54 4.50
N CYS A 33 -30.83 2.29 5.50
CA CYS A 33 -29.81 3.24 5.95
C CYS A 33 -28.69 3.41 4.92
N LEU A 34 -28.48 2.41 4.05
CA LEU A 34 -27.44 2.44 3.00
C LEU A 34 -27.68 3.55 1.97
N LEU A 35 -28.93 4.01 1.79
CA LEU A 35 -29.22 5.14 0.89
C LEU A 35 -28.54 6.43 1.37
N MET A 36 -28.49 6.68 2.68
CA MET A 36 -27.81 7.84 3.24
C MET A 36 -26.29 7.71 3.14
N VAL A 37 -25.77 6.49 3.30
CA VAL A 37 -24.33 6.20 3.08
C VAL A 37 -23.95 6.46 1.62
N ALA A 38 -24.81 6.04 0.68
CA ALA A 38 -24.62 6.30 -0.75
C ALA A 38 -24.70 7.80 -1.11
N GLU A 39 -25.40 8.62 -0.32
CA GLU A 39 -25.36 10.08 -0.46
C GLU A 39 -24.06 10.68 0.11
N LEU A 40 -23.59 10.20 1.27
CA LEU A 40 -22.41 10.75 1.94
C LEU A 40 -21.10 10.43 1.19
N GLY A 41 -20.95 9.20 0.69
CA GLY A 41 -19.71 8.71 0.07
C GLY A 41 -19.17 9.61 -1.05
N PRO A 42 -19.98 9.97 -2.07
CA PRO A 42 -19.55 10.88 -3.13
C PRO A 42 -19.14 12.28 -2.63
N ILE A 43 -19.76 12.77 -1.56
CA ILE A 43 -19.40 14.07 -0.97
C ILE A 43 -18.00 13.98 -0.33
N ILE A 44 -17.72 12.91 0.43
CA ILE A 44 -16.40 12.67 1.02
C ILE A 44 -15.35 12.56 -0.09
N SER A 45 -15.60 11.71 -1.11
CA SER A 45 -14.67 11.49 -2.21
C SER A 45 -14.33 12.79 -2.97
N LYS A 46 -15.32 13.67 -3.19
CA LYS A 46 -15.09 14.99 -3.81
C LYS A 46 -14.18 15.90 -2.98
N HIS A 47 -14.09 15.68 -1.67
CA HIS A 47 -13.30 16.48 -0.73
C HIS A 47 -12.10 15.70 -0.14
N GLU A 48 -11.74 14.55 -0.70
CA GLU A 48 -10.57 13.77 -0.27
C GLU A 48 -9.31 14.64 -0.30
N HIS A 49 -9.17 15.47 -1.35
CA HIS A 49 -8.00 16.30 -1.58
C HIS A 49 -8.19 17.79 -1.30
N VAL A 50 -9.39 18.23 -0.93
CA VAL A 50 -9.71 19.65 -0.72
C VAL A 50 -10.55 19.79 0.54
N LYS A 51 -10.18 20.74 1.40
CA LYS A 51 -10.94 21.00 2.64
C LYS A 51 -12.39 21.36 2.30
N PRO A 52 -13.40 20.67 2.87
CA PRO A 52 -14.79 21.04 2.70
C PRO A 52 -15.05 22.47 3.19
N LYS A 53 -15.89 23.22 2.46
CA LYS A 53 -16.44 24.49 2.97
C LYS A 53 -17.39 24.21 4.13
N ALA A 54 -17.61 25.20 4.99
CA ALA A 54 -18.46 25.07 6.18
C ALA A 54 -19.86 24.52 5.89
N GLU A 55 -20.51 24.96 4.81
CA GLU A 55 -21.83 24.45 4.40
C GLU A 55 -21.81 22.98 4.01
N THR A 56 -20.76 22.55 3.29
CA THR A 56 -20.58 21.15 2.90
C THR A 56 -20.25 20.28 4.10
N LEU A 57 -19.37 20.75 5.00
CA LEU A 57 -19.05 20.08 6.24
C LEU A 57 -20.31 19.91 7.12
N LYS A 58 -21.15 20.95 7.20
CA LYS A 58 -22.44 20.87 7.88
C LYS A 58 -23.32 19.79 7.27
N LYS A 59 -23.49 19.78 5.94
CA LYS A 59 -24.27 18.73 5.24
C LYS A 59 -23.75 17.32 5.55
N MET A 60 -22.43 17.14 5.54
CA MET A 60 -21.81 15.85 5.85
C MET A 60 -22.09 15.41 7.30
N ASN A 61 -22.01 16.34 8.26
CA ASN A 61 -22.33 16.09 9.67
C ASN A 61 -23.81 15.77 9.89
N ASP A 62 -24.72 16.47 9.21
CA ASP A 62 -26.16 16.21 9.26
C ASP A 62 -26.46 14.78 8.76
N LEU A 63 -25.94 14.40 7.58
CA LEU A 63 -26.03 13.04 7.05
C LEU A 63 -25.43 12.00 8.01
N CYS A 64 -24.29 12.31 8.62
CA CYS A 64 -23.65 11.42 9.60
C CYS A 64 -24.52 11.20 10.85
N THR A 65 -25.24 12.22 11.30
CA THR A 65 -26.17 12.12 12.42
C THR A 65 -27.34 11.20 12.07
N ASP A 66 -27.88 11.33 10.87
CA ASP A 66 -28.98 10.50 10.38
C ASP A 66 -28.54 9.04 10.18
N ILE A 67 -27.36 8.83 9.58
CA ILE A 67 -26.75 7.50 9.40
C ILE A 67 -26.55 6.80 10.75
N LYS A 68 -25.90 7.48 11.72
CA LYS A 68 -25.67 6.93 13.06
C LYS A 68 -26.99 6.56 13.73
N THR A 69 -27.99 7.44 13.65
CA THR A 69 -29.32 7.20 14.23
C THR A 69 -30.01 6.00 13.59
N CYS A 70 -29.95 5.89 12.26
CA CYS A 70 -30.58 4.81 11.51
C CYS A 70 -29.96 3.45 11.83
N PHE A 71 -28.63 3.32 11.75
CA PHE A 71 -27.96 2.05 12.05
C PHE A 71 -28.03 1.67 13.53
N LYS A 72 -28.07 2.63 14.45
CA LYS A 72 -28.25 2.35 15.88
C LYS A 72 -29.61 1.70 16.18
N ALA A 73 -30.64 2.01 15.38
CA ALA A 73 -31.97 1.44 15.52
C ALA A 73 -32.11 0.05 14.88
N ALA A 74 -31.09 -0.42 14.16
CA ALA A 74 -31.12 -1.72 13.49
C ALA A 74 -31.05 -2.86 14.50
N THR A 75 -31.86 -3.89 14.26
CA THR A 75 -31.94 -5.08 15.12
C THR A 75 -31.17 -6.27 14.57
N CYS A 76 -30.86 -6.28 13.27
CA CYS A 76 -30.02 -7.31 12.64
C CYS A 76 -28.53 -7.15 13.00
N LYS A 77 -27.81 -8.28 13.10
CA LYS A 77 -26.36 -8.32 13.35
C LYS A 77 -25.55 -7.50 12.34
N LYS A 78 -25.94 -7.54 11.05
CA LYS A 78 -25.34 -6.72 9.98
C LYS A 78 -25.50 -5.22 10.27
N GLY A 79 -26.67 -4.79 10.72
CA GLY A 79 -26.94 -3.40 11.08
C GLY A 79 -26.10 -2.93 12.27
N ALA A 80 -26.02 -3.76 13.32
CA ALA A 80 -25.18 -3.47 14.51
C ALA A 80 -23.69 -3.34 14.16
N HIS A 81 -23.15 -4.24 13.33
CA HIS A 81 -21.75 -4.16 12.86
C HIS A 81 -21.51 -2.91 11.98
N THR A 82 -22.46 -2.62 11.09
CA THR A 82 -22.38 -1.43 10.23
C THR A 82 -22.46 -0.13 11.03
N TYR A 83 -23.26 -0.09 12.11
CA TYR A 83 -23.34 1.05 13.02
C TYR A 83 -21.96 1.45 13.56
N GLU A 84 -21.17 0.50 14.06
CA GLU A 84 -19.85 0.80 14.63
C GLU A 84 -18.89 1.34 13.57
N SER A 85 -18.91 0.76 12.37
CA SER A 85 -18.10 1.22 11.23
C SER A 85 -18.49 2.65 10.82
N MET A 86 -19.79 2.92 10.70
CA MET A 86 -20.30 4.24 10.33
C MET A 86 -20.07 5.27 11.42
N ARG A 87 -20.19 4.88 12.69
CA ARG A 87 -19.92 5.76 13.83
C ARG A 87 -18.48 6.24 13.78
N ASP A 88 -17.51 5.34 13.66
CA ASP A 88 -16.09 5.70 13.64
C ASP A 88 -15.74 6.58 12.43
N ALA A 89 -16.29 6.26 11.25
CA ALA A 89 -16.11 7.09 10.06
C ALA A 89 -16.70 8.49 10.26
N CYS A 90 -17.92 8.60 10.81
CA CYS A 90 -18.57 9.88 11.05
C CYS A 90 -17.92 10.70 12.16
N ASP A 91 -17.42 10.06 13.21
CA ASP A 91 -16.70 10.75 14.28
C ASP A 91 -15.32 11.21 13.80
N GLY A 92 -14.74 10.53 12.81
CA GLY A 92 -13.48 10.87 12.12
C GLY A 92 -13.65 11.61 10.79
N LEU A 93 -14.81 12.21 10.51
CA LEU A 93 -15.17 12.73 9.19
C LEU A 93 -14.14 13.69 8.58
N GLU A 94 -13.68 14.67 9.35
CA GLU A 94 -12.73 15.67 8.85
C GLU A 94 -11.36 15.06 8.50
N LEU A 95 -10.96 13.99 9.19
CA LEU A 95 -9.71 13.26 8.90
C LEU A 95 -9.75 12.54 7.54
N MET A 96 -10.94 12.30 6.98
CA MET A 96 -11.10 11.70 5.66
C MET A 96 -11.08 12.72 4.51
N THR A 97 -10.85 14.01 4.80
CA THR A 97 -10.93 15.09 3.81
C THR A 97 -9.67 15.94 3.79
N GLY A 98 -9.56 16.85 2.81
CA GLY A 98 -8.55 17.90 2.81
C GLY A 98 -7.11 17.41 2.82
N ASN A 99 -6.80 16.33 2.07
CA ASN A 99 -5.47 15.73 1.96
C ASN A 99 -4.86 15.23 3.27
N VAL A 100 -5.67 14.96 4.30
CA VAL A 100 -5.16 14.43 5.58
C VAL A 100 -4.44 13.10 5.39
N GLN A 101 -5.03 12.13 4.69
CA GLN A 101 -4.37 10.82 4.48
C GLN A 101 -3.04 10.94 3.71
N PRO A 102 -2.96 11.61 2.53
CA PRO A 102 -1.68 11.87 1.88
C PRO A 102 -0.67 12.61 2.75
N CYS A 103 -1.11 13.55 3.59
CA CYS A 103 -0.24 14.24 4.54
C CYS A 103 0.32 13.29 5.59
N MET A 104 -0.49 12.37 6.12
CA MET A 104 -0.04 11.34 7.06
C MET A 104 0.99 10.41 6.42
N THR A 105 0.80 9.97 5.16
CA THR A 105 1.81 9.20 4.42
C THR A 105 3.15 9.93 4.34
N LYS A 106 3.14 11.25 4.07
CA LYS A 106 4.35 12.07 4.06
C LYS A 106 4.99 12.22 5.45
N PHE A 107 4.17 12.40 6.48
CA PHE A 107 4.65 12.43 7.86
C PHE A 107 5.39 11.12 8.21
N TYR A 108 4.79 9.96 7.93
CA TYR A 108 5.42 8.67 8.19
C TYR A 108 6.71 8.49 7.40
N LEU A 109 6.74 8.85 6.11
CA LEU A 109 7.95 8.79 5.31
C LEU A 109 9.07 9.69 5.88
N ALA A 110 8.71 10.88 6.38
CA ALA A 110 9.66 11.77 7.04
C ALA A 110 10.20 11.18 8.36
N VAL A 111 9.38 10.43 9.11
CA VAL A 111 9.82 9.71 10.32
C VAL A 111 10.75 8.55 9.96
N TYR A 112 10.38 7.69 9.01
CA TYR A 112 11.23 6.56 8.56
C TYR A 112 12.61 7.02 8.10
N ASN A 113 12.67 8.16 7.40
CA ASN A 113 13.92 8.70 6.87
C ASN A 113 14.66 9.61 7.86
N GLU A 114 14.16 9.75 9.10
CA GLU A 114 14.69 10.68 10.11
C GLU A 114 14.94 12.09 9.54
N LYS A 115 14.05 12.53 8.64
CA LYS A 115 14.24 13.75 7.82
C LYS A 115 14.35 15.02 8.68
N TYR A 116 13.79 14.97 9.89
CA TYR A 116 13.78 16.08 10.83
C TYR A 116 14.36 15.62 12.17
N ASN A 117 15.29 16.38 12.74
CA ASN A 117 15.97 16.00 13.99
C ASN A 117 15.00 15.62 15.13
N CYS A 118 13.82 16.24 15.19
CA CYS A 118 12.83 15.96 16.24
C CYS A 118 12.14 14.60 16.10
N THR A 119 12.15 13.97 14.91
CA THR A 119 11.46 12.68 14.71
C THR A 119 12.22 11.52 15.35
N GLY A 120 13.55 11.60 15.46
CA GLY A 120 14.37 10.57 16.11
C GLY A 120 14.22 10.52 17.63
N GLU A 121 13.65 11.57 18.26
CA GLU A 121 13.45 11.62 19.71
C GLU A 121 12.21 10.82 20.18
N ARG A 122 11.37 10.37 19.25
CA ARG A 122 10.04 9.81 19.53
C ARG A 122 9.77 8.60 18.65
N ASP A 123 9.17 7.58 19.26
CA ASP A 123 8.78 6.38 18.53
C ASP A 123 7.32 6.50 18.05
N TYR A 124 7.10 7.27 16.98
CA TYR A 124 5.76 7.48 16.41
C TYR A 124 5.20 6.23 15.72
N LEU A 125 6.06 5.27 15.37
CA LEU A 125 5.73 4.12 14.53
C LEU A 125 5.69 2.79 15.30
N THR A 126 6.10 2.76 16.58
CA THR A 126 6.02 1.56 17.44
C THR A 126 4.67 0.87 17.42
N ASP A 127 4.66 -0.46 17.39
CA ASP A 127 3.44 -1.27 17.49
C ASP A 127 2.82 -1.24 18.91
N ASP A 128 3.55 -0.75 19.91
CA ASP A 128 3.04 -0.53 21.26
C ASP A 128 2.12 0.70 21.28
N LEU A 129 0.80 0.48 21.16
CA LEU A 129 -0.17 1.57 21.04
C LEU A 129 -0.16 2.56 22.22
N PRO A 130 -0.08 2.12 23.51
CA PRO A 130 0.18 3.02 24.62
C PRO A 130 1.44 3.88 24.45
N ALA A 131 2.58 3.29 24.09
CA ALA A 131 3.82 4.03 23.86
C ALA A 131 3.67 5.01 22.68
N ARG A 132 3.04 4.57 21.59
CA ARG A 132 2.73 5.41 20.42
C ARG A 132 1.88 6.62 20.80
N ARG A 133 0.85 6.44 21.64
CA ARG A 133 0.02 7.53 22.16
C ARG A 133 0.86 8.56 22.93
N VAL A 134 1.78 8.11 23.76
CA VAL A 134 2.73 8.99 24.47
C VAL A 134 3.62 9.74 23.48
N SER A 135 4.15 9.07 22.45
CA SER A 135 4.96 9.70 21.39
C SER A 135 4.21 10.82 20.67
N TYR A 136 2.94 10.60 20.29
CA TYR A 136 2.13 11.68 19.69
C TYR A 136 1.82 12.79 20.69
N THR A 137 1.38 12.45 21.90
CA THR A 137 0.95 13.43 22.90
C THR A 137 2.11 14.35 23.30
N SER A 138 3.27 13.79 23.62
CA SER A 138 4.48 14.54 24.00
C SER A 138 5.21 15.13 22.80
N GLY A 139 5.12 14.47 21.64
CA GLY A 139 5.73 14.89 20.38
C GLY A 139 4.85 15.78 19.51
N ARG A 140 3.80 16.37 20.06
CA ARG A 140 2.84 17.20 19.32
C ARG A 140 3.50 18.34 18.53
N PHE A 141 4.48 19.00 19.14
CA PHE A 141 5.23 20.08 18.48
C PHE A 141 6.00 19.58 17.25
N CYS A 142 6.71 18.45 17.37
CA CYS A 142 7.43 17.86 16.25
C CYS A 142 6.47 17.43 15.13
N PHE A 143 5.34 16.80 15.47
CA PHE A 143 4.30 16.47 14.49
C PHE A 143 3.88 17.69 13.66
N PHE A 144 3.54 18.81 14.33
CA PHE A 144 3.17 20.05 13.64
C PHE A 144 4.30 20.70 12.85
N GLN A 145 5.53 20.61 13.34
CA GLN A 145 6.71 21.07 12.59
C GLN A 145 6.89 20.30 11.28
N VAL A 146 6.68 18.99 11.29
CA VAL A 146 6.80 18.13 10.10
C VAL A 146 5.65 18.42 9.13
N ILE A 147 4.39 18.35 9.57
CA ILE A 147 3.27 18.57 8.65
C ILE A 147 3.23 20.01 8.09
N GLY A 148 3.72 20.99 8.86
CA GLY A 148 3.87 22.37 8.40
C GLY A 148 4.86 22.54 7.24
N LYS A 149 5.75 21.57 7.03
CA LYS A 149 6.72 21.55 5.93
C LYS A 149 6.35 20.59 4.80
N GLU A 150 5.65 19.50 5.12
CA GLU A 150 5.33 18.44 4.16
C GLU A 150 3.93 18.57 3.52
N CYS A 151 3.01 19.29 4.17
CA CYS A 151 1.59 19.33 3.82
C CYS A 151 1.13 20.74 3.44
N SER A 152 -0.06 20.87 2.83
CA SER A 152 -0.62 22.18 2.51
C SER A 152 -1.13 22.88 3.78
N GLU A 153 -1.17 24.21 3.74
CA GLU A 153 -1.69 25.03 4.85
C GLU A 153 -3.12 24.63 5.25
N GLU A 154 -3.95 24.27 4.26
CA GLU A 154 -5.32 23.81 4.48
C GLU A 154 -5.38 22.51 5.28
N THR A 155 -4.53 21.54 4.95
CA THR A 155 -4.42 20.27 5.69
C THR A 155 -3.87 20.50 7.08
N VAL A 156 -2.86 21.36 7.22
CA VAL A 156 -2.29 21.74 8.52
C VAL A 156 -3.36 22.38 9.39
N ALA A 157 -4.21 23.25 8.84
CA ALA A 157 -5.30 23.87 9.58
C ALA A 157 -6.36 22.85 10.05
N ILE A 158 -6.60 21.77 9.31
CA ILE A 158 -7.48 20.67 9.76
C ILE A 158 -6.82 19.93 10.93
N LEU A 159 -5.57 19.47 10.75
CA LEU A 159 -4.87 18.61 11.72
C LEU A 159 -4.42 19.34 12.99
N SER A 160 -4.24 20.66 12.92
CA SER A 160 -3.79 21.45 14.07
C SER A 160 -4.90 21.83 15.05
N SER A 161 -6.17 21.60 14.69
CA SER A 161 -7.28 21.78 15.63
C SER A 161 -7.16 20.77 16.77
N ASN A 162 -7.42 21.19 18.02
CA ASN A 162 -7.33 20.29 19.18
C ASN A 162 -8.21 19.04 18.98
N PHE A 163 -9.44 19.25 18.52
CA PHE A 163 -10.39 18.17 18.29
C PHE A 163 -9.87 17.15 17.26
N ASN A 164 -9.41 17.60 16.09
CA ASN A 164 -8.93 16.69 15.04
C ASN A 164 -7.62 16.03 15.43
N TYR A 165 -6.73 16.72 16.15
CA TYR A 165 -5.49 16.14 16.62
C TYR A 165 -5.73 15.03 17.65
N ASP A 166 -6.58 15.27 18.64
CA ASP A 166 -6.94 14.27 19.65
C ASP A 166 -7.66 13.08 19.00
N ASN A 167 -8.53 13.35 18.03
CA ASN A 167 -9.22 12.33 17.26
C ASN A 167 -8.24 11.50 16.41
N LEU A 168 -7.27 12.12 15.75
CA LEU A 168 -6.21 11.42 15.03
C LEU A 168 -5.43 10.50 15.97
N ILE A 169 -5.03 10.97 17.15
CA ILE A 169 -4.33 10.12 18.13
C ILE A 169 -5.20 8.93 18.52
N ASN A 170 -6.50 9.14 18.76
CA ASN A 170 -7.42 8.05 19.08
C ASN A 170 -7.52 7.04 17.95
N VAL A 171 -7.69 7.50 16.71
CA VAL A 171 -7.70 6.63 15.52
C VAL A 171 -6.41 5.83 15.41
N LEU A 172 -5.24 6.43 15.68
CA LEU A 172 -3.95 5.76 15.53
C LEU A 172 -3.61 4.77 16.66
N THR A 173 -4.19 4.94 17.86
CA THR A 173 -3.72 4.27 19.08
C THR A 173 -4.79 3.53 19.86
N THR A 174 -6.04 3.55 19.41
CA THR A 174 -7.13 2.79 20.03
C THR A 174 -7.67 1.80 19.02
N VAL A 175 -7.45 0.51 19.29
CA VAL A 175 -8.09 -0.56 18.52
C VAL A 175 -9.60 -0.43 18.72
N PRO A 176 -10.39 -0.41 17.64
CA PRO A 176 -11.84 -0.36 17.76
C PRO A 176 -12.37 -1.57 18.54
N GLY A 177 -13.13 -1.33 19.59
CA GLY A 177 -13.94 -2.38 20.22
C GLY A 177 -15.18 -2.70 19.38
N GLY A 178 -15.80 -3.86 19.63
CA GLY A 178 -17.03 -4.27 18.95
C GLY A 178 -17.05 -5.74 18.52
N PHE A 179 -18.07 -6.12 17.74
CA PHE A 179 -18.13 -7.43 17.08
C PHE A 179 -16.98 -7.59 16.08
N GLN A 180 -16.64 -8.85 15.72
CA GLN A 180 -15.58 -9.26 14.79
C GLN A 180 -15.05 -8.12 13.90
N ASP A 181 -13.89 -7.59 14.27
CA ASP A 181 -13.21 -6.56 13.53
C ASP A 181 -12.83 -7.10 12.14
N ASN A 182 -13.48 -6.57 11.11
CA ASN A 182 -13.29 -6.95 9.71
C ASN A 182 -12.38 -5.96 8.98
N CYS A 183 -11.55 -5.20 9.71
CA CYS A 183 -10.49 -4.35 9.14
C CYS A 183 -10.99 -3.15 8.32
N ASN A 184 -12.29 -2.84 8.39
CA ASN A 184 -12.93 -1.73 7.68
C ASN A 184 -12.99 -0.43 8.51
N ARG A 185 -12.48 -0.46 9.74
CA ARG A 185 -12.55 0.65 10.70
C ARG A 185 -11.46 1.68 10.40
N LEU A 186 -11.73 2.94 10.77
CA LEU A 186 -10.83 4.07 10.52
C LEU A 186 -9.41 3.86 11.07
N HIS A 187 -9.30 3.18 12.22
CA HIS A 187 -8.02 2.77 12.81
C HIS A 187 -7.14 2.01 11.80
N HIS A 188 -7.67 1.00 11.12
CA HIS A 188 -6.90 0.17 10.19
C HIS A 188 -6.53 0.94 8.94
N ALA A 189 -7.47 1.73 8.40
CA ALA A 189 -7.23 2.58 7.25
C ALA A 189 -6.07 3.57 7.51
N PHE A 190 -6.04 4.21 8.68
CA PHE A 190 -4.98 5.16 9.03
C PHE A 190 -3.65 4.50 9.39
N ASN A 191 -3.68 3.28 9.95
CA ASN A 191 -2.46 2.52 10.22
C ASN A 191 -1.86 1.94 8.92
N LYS A 192 -2.69 1.59 7.92
CA LYS A 192 -2.23 1.18 6.58
C LYS A 192 -1.32 2.22 5.92
N LEU A 193 -1.58 3.51 6.16
CA LEU A 193 -0.80 4.62 5.60
C LEU A 193 0.70 4.57 5.98
N GLN A 194 1.06 3.90 7.09
CA GLN A 194 2.47 3.68 7.46
C GLN A 194 3.16 2.74 6.46
N CYS A 195 2.46 1.70 5.99
CA CYS A 195 2.97 0.78 4.98
C CYS A 195 2.98 1.44 3.59
N GLU A 196 1.95 2.21 3.25
CA GLU A 196 1.90 2.98 2.00
C GLU A 196 3.02 4.04 1.90
N ALA A 197 3.49 4.56 3.05
CA ALA A 197 4.64 5.44 3.11
C ALA A 197 5.93 4.71 2.70
N LEU A 198 6.13 3.47 3.18
CA LEU A 198 7.25 2.63 2.74
C LEU A 198 7.13 2.26 1.26
N GLU A 199 5.94 1.90 0.78
CA GLU A 199 5.70 1.65 -0.65
C GLU A 199 6.02 2.89 -1.51
N SER A 200 5.69 4.08 -1.02
CA SER A 200 6.05 5.35 -1.67
C SER A 200 7.57 5.59 -1.64
N GLY A 201 8.23 5.22 -0.54
CA GLY A 201 9.69 5.22 -0.41
C GLY A 201 10.37 4.31 -1.43
N ILE A 202 9.86 3.09 -1.63
CA ILE A 202 10.32 2.16 -2.67
C ILE A 202 10.23 2.84 -4.05
N VAL A 203 9.07 3.42 -4.39
CA VAL A 203 8.87 4.10 -5.69
C VAL A 203 9.77 5.32 -5.87
N ALA A 204 10.13 6.02 -4.79
CA ALA A 204 11.09 7.12 -4.87
C ALA A 204 12.51 6.60 -5.11
N LYS A 205 12.96 5.64 -4.30
CA LYS A 205 14.31 5.04 -4.37
C LYS A 205 14.54 4.30 -5.68
N GLU A 206 13.51 3.67 -6.26
CA GLU A 206 13.55 3.01 -7.58
C GLU A 206 14.05 3.96 -8.69
N ARG A 207 13.74 5.27 -8.59
CA ARG A 207 14.14 6.28 -9.58
C ARG A 207 15.58 6.75 -9.44
N GLU A 208 16.20 6.49 -8.30
CA GLU A 208 17.61 6.80 -8.05
C GLU A 208 18.54 5.73 -8.62
N ILE A 209 18.01 4.52 -8.88
CA ILE A 209 18.80 3.38 -9.35
C ILE A 209 18.93 3.42 -10.86
N ASN A 210 20.18 3.46 -11.33
CA ASN A 210 20.48 3.15 -12.73
C ASN A 210 20.50 1.62 -12.92
N TRP A 211 19.35 1.06 -13.31
CA TRP A 211 19.18 -0.37 -13.54
C TRP A 211 20.09 -0.97 -14.62
N VAL A 212 20.70 -0.14 -15.46
CA VAL A 212 21.68 -0.57 -16.47
C VAL A 212 23.03 -0.90 -15.81
N ASP A 213 23.49 -0.07 -14.87
CA ASP A 213 24.86 -0.13 -14.32
C ASP A 213 24.94 -0.60 -12.85
N VAL A 214 23.80 -0.79 -12.17
CA VAL A 214 23.73 -1.15 -10.74
C VAL A 214 24.52 -2.42 -10.41
N GLN A 215 25.36 -2.42 -9.38
CA GLN A 215 26.08 -3.63 -8.95
C GLN A 215 25.35 -4.33 -7.79
N SER A 216 25.61 -5.63 -7.57
CA SER A 216 24.96 -6.37 -6.47
C SER A 216 25.35 -5.85 -5.08
N ASN A 217 26.51 -5.19 -4.96
CA ASN A 217 26.99 -4.53 -3.76
C ASN A 217 26.70 -3.00 -3.75
N ASP A 218 25.92 -2.49 -4.69
CA ASP A 218 25.54 -1.08 -4.75
C ASP A 218 24.69 -0.72 -3.52
N THR A 219 25.12 0.28 -2.77
CA THR A 219 24.42 0.74 -1.56
C THR A 219 22.97 1.12 -1.86
N ASN A 220 22.69 1.74 -3.02
CA ASN A 220 21.31 2.10 -3.39
C ASN A 220 20.44 0.87 -3.62
N LEU A 221 20.99 -0.22 -4.18
CA LEU A 221 20.27 -1.48 -4.35
C LEU A 221 19.99 -2.13 -2.99
N VAL A 222 20.98 -2.13 -2.09
CA VAL A 222 20.82 -2.69 -0.73
C VAL A 222 19.74 -1.92 0.04
N GLU A 223 19.81 -0.59 0.07
CA GLU A 223 18.78 0.26 0.71
C GLU A 223 17.40 0.05 0.08
N PHE A 224 17.34 -0.07 -1.25
CA PHE A 224 16.08 -0.31 -1.96
C PHE A 224 15.44 -1.65 -1.62
N LEU A 225 16.24 -2.73 -1.52
CA LEU A 225 15.74 -4.04 -1.10
C LEU A 225 15.34 -4.03 0.38
N GLN A 226 16.06 -3.30 1.24
CA GLN A 226 15.68 -3.15 2.65
C GLN A 226 14.30 -2.48 2.80
N LEU A 227 13.98 -1.47 1.97
CA LEU A 227 12.64 -0.86 1.96
C LEU A 227 11.52 -1.88 1.65
N PHE A 228 11.79 -2.88 0.80
CA PHE A 228 10.85 -3.98 0.57
C PHE A 228 10.67 -4.87 1.81
N GLU A 229 11.74 -5.19 2.54
CA GLU A 229 11.65 -5.95 3.80
C GLU A 229 10.83 -5.21 4.86
N ASP A 230 11.07 -3.92 5.02
CA ASP A 230 10.36 -3.09 5.99
C ASP A 230 8.87 -2.96 5.62
N ALA A 231 8.58 -2.74 4.33
CA ALA A 231 7.22 -2.69 3.82
C ALA A 231 6.50 -4.04 3.97
N GLU A 232 7.15 -5.17 3.66
CA GLU A 232 6.56 -6.50 3.85
C GLU A 232 6.18 -6.75 5.31
N LYS A 233 7.09 -6.44 6.24
CA LYS A 233 6.85 -6.57 7.68
C LYS A 233 5.71 -5.67 8.16
N CYS A 234 5.54 -4.50 7.57
CA CYS A 234 4.41 -3.63 7.85
C CYS A 234 3.10 -4.23 7.31
N ILE A 235 3.11 -4.63 6.03
CA ILE A 235 1.97 -5.24 5.33
C ILE A 235 1.51 -6.50 6.06
N SER A 236 2.42 -7.36 6.52
CA SER A 236 2.10 -8.62 7.21
C SER A 236 1.28 -8.43 8.48
N LYS A 237 1.44 -7.29 9.16
CA LYS A 237 0.70 -6.94 10.38
C LYS A 237 -0.61 -6.22 10.10
N SER A 238 -0.68 -5.50 8.98
CA SER A 238 -1.88 -4.75 8.61
C SER A 238 -2.94 -5.66 8.02
N CYS A 239 -4.13 -5.68 8.62
CA CYS A 239 -5.24 -6.45 8.09
C CYS A 239 -6.04 -5.73 6.98
N SER A 240 -5.66 -4.48 6.65
CA SER A 240 -6.21 -3.72 5.51
C SER A 240 -5.60 -4.09 4.16
N TYR A 241 -4.65 -5.03 4.13
CA TYR A 241 -4.14 -5.62 2.90
C TYR A 241 -4.80 -6.98 2.66
N ASN A 242 -5.50 -7.10 1.54
CA ASN A 242 -6.06 -8.37 1.08
C ASN A 242 -5.01 -9.25 0.39
N ASP A 243 -5.36 -10.52 0.13
CA ASP A 243 -4.44 -11.50 -0.45
C ASP A 243 -3.92 -11.10 -1.84
N LEU A 244 -4.72 -10.40 -2.64
CA LEU A 244 -4.30 -9.92 -3.95
C LEU A 244 -3.27 -8.79 -3.82
N GLU A 245 -3.48 -7.82 -2.93
CA GLU A 245 -2.52 -6.75 -2.66
C GLU A 245 -1.18 -7.33 -2.16
N ARG A 246 -1.24 -8.30 -1.23
CA ARG A 246 -0.04 -9.02 -0.74
C ARG A 246 0.68 -9.75 -1.85
N LEU A 247 -0.06 -10.44 -2.72
CA LEU A 247 0.51 -11.16 -3.86
C LEU A 247 1.16 -10.23 -4.88
N ILE A 248 0.54 -9.07 -5.16
CA ILE A 248 1.10 -8.04 -6.04
C ILE A 248 2.39 -7.48 -5.45
N PHE A 249 2.39 -7.14 -4.16
CA PHE A 249 3.57 -6.66 -3.46
C PHE A 249 4.70 -7.69 -3.51
N GLN A 250 4.41 -8.95 -3.17
CA GLN A 250 5.39 -10.04 -3.23
C GLN A 250 5.94 -10.25 -4.65
N SER A 251 5.08 -10.23 -5.66
CA SER A 251 5.50 -10.34 -7.06
C SER A 251 6.45 -9.21 -7.48
N LYS A 252 6.21 -7.99 -6.98
CA LYS A 252 7.11 -6.85 -7.19
C LYS A 252 8.44 -7.06 -6.46
N LYS A 253 8.42 -7.48 -5.19
CA LYS A 253 9.61 -7.80 -4.40
C LYS A 253 10.48 -8.86 -5.07
N ASP A 254 9.89 -10.03 -5.38
CA ASP A 254 10.58 -11.15 -6.04
C ASP A 254 11.27 -10.72 -7.35
N TRP A 255 10.61 -9.86 -8.13
CA TRP A 255 11.15 -9.33 -9.38
C TRP A 255 12.40 -8.46 -9.16
N PHE A 256 12.35 -7.54 -8.19
CA PHE A 256 13.48 -6.65 -7.91
C PHE A 256 14.63 -7.36 -7.20
N GLU A 257 14.36 -8.38 -6.39
CA GLU A 257 15.40 -9.22 -5.79
C GLU A 257 16.28 -9.89 -6.86
N LEU A 258 15.73 -10.21 -8.04
CA LEU A 258 16.51 -10.80 -9.14
C LEU A 258 17.70 -9.90 -9.54
N TYR A 259 17.61 -8.58 -9.40
CA TYR A 259 18.71 -7.67 -9.75
C TYR A 259 19.96 -7.84 -8.90
N SER A 260 19.83 -8.42 -7.70
CA SER A 260 20.95 -8.76 -6.83
C SER A 260 21.61 -10.11 -7.18
N THR A 261 21.01 -10.88 -8.09
CA THR A 261 21.44 -12.26 -8.39
C THR A 261 22.44 -12.34 -9.54
N GLU A 262 23.25 -13.42 -9.53
CA GLU A 262 24.17 -13.78 -10.63
C GLU A 262 23.45 -13.95 -11.98
N PHE A 263 22.18 -14.35 -11.95
CA PHE A 263 21.36 -14.44 -13.16
C PHE A 263 21.22 -13.07 -13.83
N PHE A 264 20.86 -12.02 -13.08
CA PHE A 264 20.65 -10.70 -13.66
C PHE A 264 21.96 -10.04 -14.06
N ILE A 265 23.02 -10.23 -13.26
CA ILE A 265 24.39 -9.83 -13.63
C ILE A 265 24.78 -10.45 -14.99
N CYS A 266 24.50 -11.75 -15.16
CA CYS A 266 24.76 -12.44 -16.42
C CYS A 266 23.91 -11.90 -17.57
N LYS A 267 22.61 -11.69 -17.35
CA LYS A 267 21.71 -11.11 -18.35
C LYS A 267 22.25 -9.78 -18.89
N ARG A 268 22.75 -8.90 -18.01
CA ARG A 268 23.38 -7.64 -18.42
C ARG A 268 24.66 -7.86 -19.23
N LYS A 269 25.54 -8.76 -18.80
CA LYS A 269 26.74 -9.13 -19.56
C LYS A 269 26.36 -9.56 -20.99
N MET A 270 25.29 -10.35 -21.13
CA MET A 270 24.74 -10.75 -22.42
C MET A 270 24.03 -9.64 -23.19
N MET A 271 23.59 -8.55 -22.54
CA MET A 271 23.07 -7.37 -23.25
C MET A 271 24.20 -6.54 -23.86
N LEU A 272 25.35 -6.45 -23.17
CA LEU A 272 26.54 -5.74 -23.65
C LEU A 272 27.33 -6.56 -24.68
N ASP A 273 27.49 -7.87 -24.44
CA ASP A 273 28.12 -8.83 -25.34
C ASP A 273 27.08 -9.85 -25.81
N LYS A 274 26.30 -9.47 -26.83
CA LYS A 274 25.14 -10.23 -27.30
C LYS A 274 25.54 -11.60 -27.85
N PRO A 275 25.08 -12.72 -27.24
CA PRO A 275 25.32 -14.03 -27.81
C PRO A 275 24.67 -14.17 -29.19
N THR A 276 25.41 -14.75 -30.13
CA THR A 276 25.00 -14.88 -31.52
C THR A 276 24.57 -16.29 -31.86
N ALA A 277 23.65 -16.44 -32.81
CA ALA A 277 23.20 -17.73 -33.33
C ALA A 277 24.35 -18.57 -33.92
N LYS A 278 25.42 -17.93 -34.40
CA LYS A 278 26.64 -18.60 -34.87
C LYS A 278 27.32 -19.41 -33.77
N LYS A 279 27.37 -18.88 -32.54
CA LYS A 279 27.94 -19.57 -31.38
C LYS A 279 26.94 -20.50 -30.71
N PHE A 280 25.65 -20.11 -30.74
CA PHE A 280 24.57 -20.86 -30.11
C PHE A 280 23.40 -21.06 -31.08
N PRO A 281 23.44 -22.11 -31.93
CA PRO A 281 22.43 -22.33 -32.97
C PRO A 281 20.99 -22.43 -32.44
N CYS A 282 20.80 -22.83 -31.17
CA CYS A 282 19.50 -22.91 -30.54
C CYS A 282 18.77 -21.56 -30.40
N ILE A 283 19.49 -20.44 -30.51
CA ILE A 283 18.90 -19.10 -30.45
C ILE A 283 18.06 -18.82 -31.71
N GLY A 284 18.48 -19.33 -32.88
CA GLY A 284 17.89 -18.97 -34.16
C GLY A 284 17.86 -17.45 -34.37
N ASP A 285 16.74 -16.92 -34.82
CA ASP A 285 16.53 -15.47 -35.04
C ASP A 285 16.07 -14.73 -33.77
N HIS A 286 15.96 -15.42 -32.63
CA HIS A 286 15.44 -14.82 -31.41
C HIS A 286 16.42 -13.81 -30.80
N ASN A 287 15.89 -12.68 -30.31
CA ASN A 287 16.66 -11.69 -29.58
C ASN A 287 16.89 -12.11 -28.12
N ILE A 288 17.89 -12.97 -27.88
CA ILE A 288 18.17 -13.53 -26.54
C ILE A 288 18.44 -12.47 -25.45
N ALA A 289 18.87 -11.27 -25.85
CA ALA A 289 19.15 -10.15 -24.96
C ALA A 289 18.04 -9.08 -24.93
N GLY A 290 16.94 -9.30 -25.65
CA GLY A 290 15.84 -8.36 -25.77
C GLY A 290 15.02 -8.19 -24.50
N SER A 291 14.46 -7.00 -24.28
CA SER A 291 13.68 -6.67 -23.08
C SER A 291 12.18 -6.62 -23.32
N LYS A 292 11.69 -6.88 -24.54
CA LYS A 292 10.24 -6.90 -24.79
C LYS A 292 9.58 -8.05 -24.03
N LYS A 293 8.29 -7.89 -23.71
CA LYS A 293 7.52 -8.92 -23.00
C LYS A 293 7.50 -10.24 -23.78
N GLU A 294 7.22 -10.19 -25.08
CA GLU A 294 7.12 -11.38 -25.94
C GLU A 294 8.46 -12.12 -26.03
N GLU A 295 9.55 -11.36 -26.22
CA GLU A 295 10.91 -11.90 -26.24
C GLU A 295 11.26 -12.56 -24.90
N THR A 296 10.90 -11.91 -23.79
CA THR A 296 11.13 -12.44 -22.44
C THR A 296 10.32 -13.70 -22.16
N CYS A 297 9.04 -13.72 -22.50
CA CYS A 297 8.19 -14.89 -22.34
C CYS A 297 8.70 -16.08 -23.15
N GLU A 298 9.12 -15.87 -24.40
CA GLU A 298 9.63 -16.95 -25.24
C GLU A 298 10.91 -17.57 -24.66
N ARG A 299 11.84 -16.76 -24.12
CA ARG A 299 13.08 -17.27 -23.46
C ARG A 299 12.81 -18.21 -22.29
N HIS A 300 11.84 -17.86 -21.47
CA HIS A 300 11.58 -18.60 -20.22
C HIS A 300 10.49 -19.67 -20.37
N THR A 301 9.94 -19.84 -21.58
CA THR A 301 8.98 -20.90 -21.94
C THR A 301 9.56 -21.83 -23.01
N LYS A 302 9.56 -21.41 -24.28
CA LYS A 302 9.95 -22.22 -25.44
C LYS A 302 11.46 -22.42 -25.54
N LEU A 303 12.23 -21.36 -25.31
CA LEU A 303 13.70 -21.36 -25.42
C LEU A 303 14.38 -21.55 -24.07
N LYS A 304 13.69 -22.17 -23.12
CA LYS A 304 14.13 -22.30 -21.72
C LYS A 304 15.50 -22.96 -21.59
N GLU A 305 15.70 -24.13 -22.19
CA GLU A 305 16.97 -24.85 -22.16
C GLU A 305 18.08 -24.14 -22.95
N CYS A 306 17.72 -23.51 -24.07
CA CYS A 306 18.67 -22.71 -24.84
C CYS A 306 19.18 -21.52 -24.02
N THR A 307 18.27 -20.78 -23.39
CA THR A 307 18.60 -19.64 -22.53
C THR A 307 19.51 -20.06 -21.38
N ARG A 308 19.18 -21.17 -20.70
CA ARG A 308 20.02 -21.73 -19.63
C ARG A 308 21.44 -22.06 -20.14
N THR A 309 21.54 -22.77 -21.26
CA THR A 309 22.83 -23.15 -21.86
C THR A 309 23.67 -21.94 -22.24
N VAL A 310 23.05 -20.94 -22.87
CA VAL A 310 23.72 -19.69 -23.28
C VAL A 310 24.22 -18.91 -22.07
N MET A 311 23.42 -18.80 -21.01
CA MET A 311 23.81 -18.12 -19.77
C MET A 311 24.95 -18.84 -19.04
N GLU A 312 24.87 -20.16 -18.90
CA GLU A 312 25.94 -20.96 -18.27
C GLU A 312 27.26 -20.82 -19.05
N ALA A 313 27.22 -20.89 -20.38
CA ALA A 313 28.40 -20.74 -21.21
C ALA A 313 28.99 -19.33 -21.18
N SER A 314 28.16 -18.31 -20.96
CA SER A 314 28.58 -16.90 -20.96
C SER A 314 29.09 -16.42 -19.60
N CYS A 315 28.57 -16.98 -18.50
CA CYS A 315 28.75 -16.46 -17.14
C CYS A 315 29.11 -17.52 -16.10
N GLY A 316 29.06 -18.80 -16.44
CA GLY A 316 29.32 -19.93 -15.54
C GLY A 316 28.07 -20.42 -14.80
N LYS A 317 28.25 -21.51 -14.06
CA LYS A 317 27.17 -22.26 -13.40
C LYS A 317 26.34 -21.46 -12.40
N LYS A 318 26.96 -20.50 -11.68
CA LYS A 318 26.28 -19.67 -10.69
C LYS A 318 25.12 -18.86 -11.29
N ALA A 319 25.25 -18.42 -12.54
CA ALA A 319 24.21 -17.65 -13.23
C ALA A 319 22.92 -18.45 -13.51
N VAL A 320 22.97 -19.79 -13.41
CA VAL A 320 21.86 -20.70 -13.73
C VAL A 320 21.51 -21.67 -12.61
N GLU A 321 22.12 -21.51 -11.43
CA GLU A 321 21.91 -22.41 -10.29
C GLU A 321 20.42 -22.48 -9.87
N ASN A 322 19.75 -21.33 -9.83
CA ASN A 322 18.33 -21.20 -9.50
C ASN A 322 17.45 -20.88 -10.72
N TYR A 323 17.89 -21.25 -11.92
CA TYR A 323 17.26 -20.83 -13.17
C TYR A 323 15.74 -21.13 -13.23
N GLU A 324 15.31 -22.27 -12.71
CA GLU A 324 13.90 -22.66 -12.65
C GLU A 324 13.05 -21.65 -11.87
N LYS A 325 13.46 -21.36 -10.62
CA LYS A 325 12.77 -20.37 -9.77
C LYS A 325 12.78 -18.99 -10.42
N THR A 326 13.92 -18.57 -10.98
CA THR A 326 14.03 -17.30 -11.68
C THR A 326 13.12 -17.22 -12.89
N ALA A 327 13.02 -18.29 -13.70
CA ALA A 327 12.14 -18.35 -14.85
C ALA A 327 10.66 -18.24 -14.42
N GLU A 328 10.25 -18.91 -13.34
CA GLU A 328 8.89 -18.77 -12.79
C GLU A 328 8.60 -17.34 -12.32
N THR A 329 9.51 -16.70 -11.58
CA THR A 329 9.37 -15.29 -11.16
C THR A 329 9.19 -14.37 -12.37
N ILE A 330 10.00 -14.54 -13.41
CA ILE A 330 9.92 -13.73 -14.63
C ILE A 330 8.58 -13.95 -15.35
N LYS A 331 8.16 -15.21 -15.53
CA LYS A 331 6.87 -15.53 -16.18
C LYS A 331 5.70 -14.92 -15.41
N LYS A 332 5.66 -15.09 -14.09
CA LYS A 332 4.64 -14.52 -13.21
C LYS A 332 4.59 -12.99 -13.33
N HIS A 333 5.74 -12.33 -13.33
CA HIS A 333 5.82 -10.87 -13.45
C HIS A 333 5.29 -10.36 -14.79
N PHE A 334 5.67 -11.00 -15.90
CA PHE A 334 5.24 -10.58 -17.23
C PHE A 334 3.86 -11.11 -17.65
N GLY A 335 3.26 -12.05 -16.92
CA GLY A 335 2.04 -12.74 -17.34
C GLY A 335 2.27 -13.53 -18.61
N CYS A 336 3.35 -14.30 -18.63
CA CYS A 336 3.53 -15.46 -19.49
C CYS A 336 2.81 -16.66 -18.83
#